data_AF-A0A395GRC8-F1
#
_entry.id   AF-A0A395GRC8-F1
#
_cell.length_a   1.000
_cell.length_b   1.000
_cell.length_c   1.000
_cell.angle_alpha   90.00
_cell.angle_beta   90.00
_cell.angle_gamma   90.00
#
_symmetry.space_group_name_H-M   'P 1'
#
loop_
_entity.id
_entity.type
_entity.pdbx_description
1 polymer ?
#
loop_
_entity_poly.entity_id
_entity_poly.type
_entity_poly.pdbx_seq_one_letter_code
_entity_poly.pdbx_strand_id
1 'polypeptide(L)'
;MGPLTPLAAALSVVATASATASSFNLQSNWGNLSPYAPSPGFTLPSGNPIGCELTQTHILHRHAQRYPTSYLLDALSMEAFAEKLKNFTTAHPNTTLATGPLSFLNHWEYVMGTEELLPTGAATEATSGAWFWSKYGRTLYKAPAGMADWSDDLNVFPNGTQRKKPMFRTTSQARILESARWWLSGFFSNVGANNSYPQYDLVIIPEGDGYNNTLSGYCPAATYPG
;
A
#
# COMPACT_ATOMS: atom_id res chain seq x y z
N MET A 1 -48.05 -13.95 11.28
CA MET A 1 -46.81 -13.37 10.72
C MET A 1 -46.75 -11.94 11.23
N GLY A 2 -45.95 -11.67 12.26
CA GLY A 2 -45.79 -10.33 12.85
C GLY A 2 -44.68 -9.54 12.13
N PRO A 3 -44.74 -8.20 12.12
CA PRO A 3 -43.73 -7.38 11.46
C PRO A 3 -42.41 -7.40 12.24
N LEU A 4 -41.30 -7.62 11.54
CA LEU A 4 -39.95 -7.46 12.06
C LEU A 4 -39.62 -5.96 12.14
N THR A 5 -39.47 -5.45 13.36
CA THR A 5 -38.88 -4.13 13.64
C THR A 5 -37.35 -4.23 13.55
N PRO A 6 -36.66 -3.35 12.80
CA PRO A 6 -35.20 -3.34 12.82
C PRO A 6 -34.70 -2.66 14.10
N LEU A 7 -33.82 -3.35 14.83
CA LEU A 7 -33.12 -2.80 15.97
C LEU A 7 -32.04 -1.83 15.46
N ALA A 8 -32.32 -0.53 15.47
CA ALA A 8 -31.31 0.49 15.20
C ALA A 8 -30.36 0.59 16.40
N ALA A 9 -29.15 0.02 16.28
CA ALA A 9 -28.09 0.25 17.25
C ALA A 9 -27.47 1.62 16.98
N ALA A 10 -27.86 2.62 17.78
CA ALA A 10 -27.18 3.91 17.82
C ALA A 10 -25.87 3.76 18.61
N LEU A 11 -24.72 3.73 17.94
CA LEU A 11 -23.43 3.93 18.60
C LEU A 11 -23.31 5.40 19.00
N SER A 12 -23.55 5.68 20.28
CA SER A 12 -23.22 6.98 20.89
C SER A 12 -21.78 6.91 21.38
N VAL A 13 -20.83 7.45 20.60
CA VAL A 13 -19.43 7.60 21.03
C VAL A 13 -19.31 8.91 21.79
N VAL A 14 -19.51 8.85 23.10
CA VAL A 14 -19.02 9.90 24.01
C VAL A 14 -17.64 9.45 24.49
N ALA A 15 -16.60 9.88 23.78
CA ALA A 15 -15.22 9.68 24.23
C ALA A 15 -14.91 10.69 25.34
N THR A 16 -15.04 10.27 26.60
CA THR A 16 -14.42 10.97 27.72
C THR A 16 -12.91 10.80 27.59
N ALA A 17 -12.22 11.91 27.31
CA ALA A 17 -10.77 11.97 27.24
C ALA A 17 -10.16 11.70 28.63
N SER A 18 -9.81 10.43 28.88
CA SER A 18 -8.82 10.07 29.89
C SER A 18 -7.48 9.93 29.19
N ALA A 19 -6.59 10.88 29.44
CA ALA A 19 -5.17 10.78 29.11
C ALA A 19 -4.61 9.53 29.79
N THR A 20 -4.50 8.44 29.03
CA THR A 20 -3.86 7.19 29.44
C THR A 20 -2.59 7.06 28.59
N ALA A 21 -1.51 6.63 29.23
CA ALA A 21 -0.17 6.49 28.67
C ALA A 21 -0.22 6.06 27.19
N SER A 22 0.54 6.74 26.33
CA SER A 22 0.71 6.37 24.92
C SER A 22 0.79 4.84 24.80
N SER A 23 -0.32 4.21 24.43
CA SER A 23 -0.41 2.75 24.40
C SER A 23 0.58 2.28 23.34
N PHE A 24 1.51 1.40 23.72
CA PHE A 24 2.48 0.87 22.79
C PHE A 24 1.75 0.19 21.62
N ASN A 25 1.88 0.76 20.42
CA ASN A 25 1.36 0.16 19.21
C ASN A 25 2.45 -0.69 18.57
N LEU A 26 2.31 -2.02 18.66
CA LEU A 26 3.29 -2.97 18.12
C LEU A 26 3.54 -2.74 16.62
N GLN A 27 2.48 -2.51 15.83
CA GLN A 27 2.58 -2.36 14.37
C GLN A 27 3.31 -1.09 13.96
N SER A 28 3.27 -0.04 14.78
CA SER A 28 4.04 1.19 14.55
C SER A 28 5.54 1.03 14.79
N ASN A 29 5.96 -0.06 15.44
CA ASN A 29 7.35 -0.33 15.80
C ASN A 29 8.02 -1.40 14.92
N TRP A 30 7.40 -1.78 13.80
CA TRP A 30 7.94 -2.79 12.87
C TRP A 30 8.86 -2.20 11.78
N GLY A 31 9.25 -0.93 11.91
CA GLY A 31 10.13 -0.26 10.95
C GLY A 31 9.55 -0.26 9.53
N ASN A 32 10.29 -0.80 8.56
CA ASN A 32 9.84 -0.90 7.17
C ASN A 32 8.75 -1.96 6.95
N LEU A 33 8.40 -2.76 7.96
CA LEU A 33 7.30 -3.72 7.92
C LEU A 33 6.00 -3.15 8.51
N SER A 34 6.05 -1.95 9.10
CA SER A 34 4.86 -1.27 9.60
C SER A 34 3.87 -0.99 8.47
N PRO A 35 2.55 -1.20 8.68
CA PRO A 35 1.53 -0.69 7.77
C PRO A 35 1.66 0.82 7.55
N TYR A 36 1.21 1.32 6.40
CA TYR A 36 1.23 2.75 6.14
C TYR A 36 0.50 3.53 7.23
N ALA A 37 1.14 4.58 7.73
CA ALA A 37 0.55 5.59 8.58
C ALA A 37 1.04 6.97 8.10
N PRO A 38 0.20 8.02 8.18
CA PRO A 38 0.66 9.36 7.88
C PRO A 38 1.79 9.75 8.85
N SER A 39 2.80 10.44 8.31
CA SER A 39 3.82 11.06 9.16
C SER A 39 3.14 12.05 10.12
N PRO A 40 3.63 12.19 11.38
CA PRO A 40 3.20 13.25 12.28
C PRO A 40 3.39 14.65 11.66
N GLY A 41 4.22 14.74 10.61
CA GLY A 41 4.39 15.95 9.82
C GLY A 41 5.08 17.06 10.60
N PHE A 42 4.93 18.27 10.09
CA PHE A 42 5.34 19.50 10.75
C PHE A 42 4.09 20.31 11.09
N THR A 43 4.22 21.30 11.96
CA THR A 43 3.14 22.24 12.33
C THR A 43 2.80 23.24 11.21
N LEU A 44 2.92 22.84 9.95
CA LEU A 44 2.58 23.65 8.78
C LEU A 44 1.17 23.28 8.30
N PRO A 45 0.35 24.27 7.90
CA PRO A 45 -0.94 24.00 7.27
C PRO A 45 -0.76 23.16 6.00
N SER A 46 -1.61 22.16 5.83
CA SER A 46 -1.67 21.39 4.58
C SER A 46 -2.47 22.14 3.50
N GLY A 47 -2.03 22.07 2.24
CA GLY A 47 -2.74 22.64 1.09
C GLY A 47 -1.89 23.60 0.26
N ASN A 48 -2.50 24.17 -0.79
CA ASN A 48 -1.84 25.18 -1.61
C ASN A 48 -1.95 26.55 -0.93
N PRO A 49 -0.87 27.33 -0.83
CA PRO A 49 -0.93 28.68 -0.28
C PRO A 49 -1.90 29.58 -1.04
N ILE A 50 -2.51 30.54 -0.33
CA ILE A 50 -3.42 31.53 -0.94
C ILE A 50 -2.65 32.31 -2.01
N GLY A 51 -3.23 32.40 -3.21
CA GLY A 51 -2.60 33.06 -4.36
C GLY A 51 -1.64 32.17 -5.16
N CYS A 52 -1.44 30.92 -4.76
CA CYS A 52 -0.65 29.95 -5.53
C CYS A 52 -1.54 28.93 -6.24
N GLU A 53 -1.09 28.48 -7.41
CA GLU A 53 -1.71 27.42 -8.19
C GLU A 53 -0.74 26.23 -8.31
N LEU A 54 -1.23 25.01 -8.11
CA LEU A 54 -0.43 23.80 -8.30
C LEU A 54 -0.25 23.50 -9.79
N THR A 55 0.98 23.63 -10.29
CA THR A 55 1.31 23.43 -11.72
C THR A 55 1.97 22.09 -12.01
N GLN A 56 2.57 21.46 -11.01
CA GLN A 56 3.25 20.17 -11.14
C GLN A 56 3.24 19.43 -9.79
N THR A 57 3.17 18.11 -9.85
CA THR A 57 3.34 17.24 -8.68
C THR A 57 4.14 16.01 -9.06
N HIS A 58 4.92 15.49 -8.11
CA HIS A 58 5.65 14.25 -8.25
C HIS A 58 5.34 13.38 -7.04
N ILE A 59 5.02 12.11 -7.29
CA ILE A 59 4.86 11.11 -6.25
C ILE A 59 5.86 9.99 -6.47
N LEU A 60 6.55 9.62 -5.39
CA LEU A 60 7.31 8.39 -5.29
C LEU A 60 6.63 7.53 -4.22
N HIS A 61 6.07 6.40 -4.63
CA HIS A 61 5.31 5.52 -3.76
C HIS A 61 6.03 4.18 -3.63
N ARG A 62 6.23 3.70 -2.39
CA ARG A 62 6.71 2.34 -2.14
C ARG A 62 5.55 1.37 -2.37
N HIS A 63 5.86 0.13 -2.74
CA HIS A 63 4.85 -0.93 -2.65
C HIS A 63 4.27 -1.06 -1.23
N ALA A 64 3.05 -1.56 -1.12
CA ALA A 64 2.35 -1.72 0.15
C ALA A 64 2.59 -3.11 0.77
N GLN A 65 1.67 -3.57 1.61
CA GLN A 65 1.77 -4.82 2.37
C GLN A 65 1.85 -6.03 1.44
N ARG A 66 2.81 -6.91 1.72
CA ARG A 66 3.21 -8.03 0.87
C ARG A 66 3.51 -9.27 1.70
N TYR A 67 3.63 -10.41 1.03
CA TYR A 67 4.33 -11.56 1.59
C TYR A 67 5.84 -11.32 1.74
N PRO A 68 6.53 -12.10 2.58
CA PRO A 68 7.99 -12.18 2.66
C PRO A 68 8.66 -12.35 1.29
N THR A 69 9.87 -11.81 1.11
CA THR A 69 10.70 -12.01 -0.09
C THR A 69 11.42 -13.36 -0.04
N SER A 70 11.84 -13.89 -1.19
CA SER A 70 12.57 -15.16 -1.28
C SER A 70 14.05 -15.08 -0.87
N TYR A 71 14.39 -14.17 0.06
CA TYR A 71 15.74 -14.00 0.60
C TYR A 71 15.90 -14.65 1.98
N LEU A 72 17.16 -14.91 2.34
CA LEU A 72 17.52 -15.61 3.58
C LEU A 72 16.92 -14.94 4.83
N LEU A 73 16.99 -13.61 4.91
CA LEU A 73 16.52 -12.84 6.07
C LEU A 73 15.02 -12.53 6.04
N ASP A 74 14.26 -13.16 5.13
CA ASP A 74 12.81 -13.02 4.99
C ASP A 74 12.19 -14.43 4.88
N ALA A 75 11.57 -14.82 3.76
CA ALA A 75 10.81 -16.09 3.65
C ALA A 75 11.63 -17.34 3.99
N LEU A 76 12.86 -17.46 3.47
CA LEU A 76 13.61 -18.72 3.54
C LEU A 76 13.91 -19.16 4.98
N SER A 77 14.21 -18.21 5.88
CA SER A 77 14.42 -18.53 7.30
C SER A 77 13.12 -18.95 8.00
N MET A 78 11.99 -18.36 7.61
CA MET A 78 10.67 -18.69 8.16
C MET A 78 10.20 -20.06 7.69
N GLU A 79 10.40 -20.37 6.41
CA GLU A 79 10.10 -21.66 5.79
C GLU A 79 10.95 -22.77 6.40
N ALA A 80 12.26 -22.55 6.56
CA ALA A 80 13.15 -23.52 7.20
C ALA A 80 12.75 -23.80 8.67
N PHE A 81 12.31 -22.76 9.40
CA PHE A 81 11.78 -22.93 10.75
C PHE A 81 10.48 -23.76 10.73
N ALA A 82 9.56 -23.45 9.83
CA ALA A 82 8.31 -24.18 9.68
C ALA A 82 8.53 -25.66 9.31
N GLU A 83 9.46 -25.94 8.40
CA GLU A 83 9.85 -27.29 8.02
C GLU A 83 10.42 -28.06 9.22
N LYS A 84 11.30 -27.43 10.01
CA LYS A 84 11.85 -28.04 11.22
C LYS A 84 10.77 -28.42 12.22
N LEU A 85 9.79 -27.54 12.44
CA LEU A 85 8.65 -27.83 13.32
C LEU A 85 7.81 -28.99 12.80
N LYS A 86 7.48 -28.97 11.50
CA LYS A 86 6.70 -30.02 10.84
C LYS A 86 7.38 -31.38 10.91
N ASN A 87 8.69 -31.43 10.68
CA ASN A 87 9.47 -32.67 10.76
C ASN A 87 9.48 -33.23 12.19
N PHE A 88 9.63 -32.36 13.19
CA PHE A 88 9.60 -32.78 14.59
C PHE A 88 8.23 -33.34 15.00
N THR A 89 7.14 -32.63 14.68
CA THR A 89 5.78 -33.05 15.05
C THR A 89 5.36 -34.33 14.34
N THR A 90 5.77 -34.51 13.08
CA THR A 90 5.53 -35.75 12.32
C THR A 90 6.25 -36.95 12.96
N ALA A 91 7.48 -36.76 13.45
CA ALA A 91 8.24 -37.83 14.11
C ALA A 91 7.75 -38.13 15.54
N HIS A 92 7.04 -37.20 16.19
CA HIS A 92 6.59 -37.30 17.58
C HIS A 92 5.09 -36.95 17.73
N PRO A 93 4.18 -37.72 17.13
CA PRO A 93 2.76 -37.36 17.02
C PRO A 93 2.02 -37.27 18.35
N ASN A 94 2.56 -37.86 19.42
CA ASN A 94 1.97 -37.86 20.76
C ASN A 94 2.74 -36.99 21.76
N THR A 95 3.55 -36.05 21.28
CA THR A 95 4.36 -35.18 22.13
C THR A 95 3.89 -33.74 22.01
N THR A 96 3.72 -33.08 23.16
CA THR A 96 3.49 -31.63 23.21
C THR A 96 4.74 -30.90 22.74
N LEU A 97 4.65 -30.17 21.63
CA LEU A 97 5.76 -29.43 21.02
C LEU A 97 6.21 -28.26 21.89
N ALA A 98 5.27 -27.49 22.43
CA ALA A 98 5.57 -26.27 23.16
C ALA A 98 4.54 -26.00 24.28
N THR A 99 4.98 -25.31 25.32
CA THR A 99 4.15 -24.92 26.48
C THR A 99 4.21 -23.42 26.73
N GLY A 100 3.35 -22.92 27.63
CA GLY A 100 3.33 -21.51 28.00
C GLY A 100 3.02 -20.58 26.80
N PRO A 101 3.71 -19.44 26.67
CA PRO A 101 3.51 -18.49 25.57
C PRO A 101 3.72 -19.07 24.16
N LEU A 102 4.47 -20.17 24.03
CA LEU A 102 4.73 -20.84 22.75
C LEU A 102 3.76 -21.97 22.44
N SER A 103 2.75 -22.21 23.28
CA SER A 103 1.78 -23.30 23.11
C SER A 103 0.99 -23.21 21.80
N PHE A 104 0.90 -22.03 21.18
CA PHE A 104 0.30 -21.87 19.85
C PHE A 104 1.03 -22.70 18.77
N LEU A 105 2.32 -22.99 18.94
CA LEU A 105 3.10 -23.79 17.99
C LEU A 105 2.59 -25.22 17.83
N ASN A 106 1.85 -25.77 18.81
CA ASN A 106 1.25 -27.11 18.69
C ASN A 106 0.21 -27.22 17.57
N HIS A 107 -0.37 -26.09 17.16
CA HIS A 107 -1.43 -26.02 16.14
C HIS A 107 -1.12 -24.99 15.04
N TRP A 108 0.11 -24.48 15.02
CA TRP A 108 0.52 -23.47 14.06
C TRP A 108 0.99 -24.13 12.77
N GLU A 109 0.54 -23.57 11.65
CA GLU A 109 0.98 -23.95 10.32
C GLU A 109 1.50 -22.71 9.58
N TYR A 110 2.55 -22.89 8.78
CA TYR A 110 3.06 -21.83 7.93
C TYR A 110 2.18 -21.71 6.68
N VAL A 111 1.57 -20.54 6.50
CA VAL A 111 0.60 -20.26 5.42
C VAL A 111 1.00 -19.08 4.55
N MET A 112 2.23 -18.59 4.71
CA MET A 112 2.69 -17.42 3.97
C MET A 112 3.18 -17.83 2.58
N GLY A 113 2.83 -17.03 1.58
CA GLY A 113 3.45 -17.09 0.26
C GLY A 113 4.75 -16.28 0.22
N THR A 114 5.22 -15.99 -0.99
CA THR A 114 6.40 -15.15 -1.22
C THR A 114 6.12 -14.05 -2.22
N GLU A 115 6.82 -12.92 -2.06
CA GLU A 115 6.86 -11.74 -2.93
C GLU A 115 5.56 -10.95 -3.12
N GLU A 116 4.42 -11.61 -3.30
CA GLU A 116 3.18 -11.02 -3.81
C GLU A 116 2.62 -9.91 -2.92
N LEU A 117 1.95 -8.95 -3.56
CA LEU A 117 1.17 -7.93 -2.88
C LEU A 117 -0.07 -8.56 -2.25
N LEU A 118 -0.31 -8.28 -0.97
CA LEU A 118 -1.50 -8.77 -0.29
C LEU A 118 -2.74 -7.96 -0.72
N PRO A 119 -3.97 -8.52 -0.60
CA PRO A 119 -5.19 -7.75 -0.81
C PRO A 119 -5.29 -6.49 0.07
N THR A 120 -4.75 -6.52 1.29
CA THR A 120 -4.63 -5.35 2.17
C THR A 120 -3.63 -4.32 1.64
N GLY A 121 -2.59 -4.77 0.96
CA GLY A 121 -1.66 -3.94 0.18
C GLY A 121 -2.34 -3.24 -0.98
N ALA A 122 -3.06 -4.00 -1.80
CA ALA A 122 -3.87 -3.47 -2.89
C ALA A 122 -4.85 -2.38 -2.42
N ALA A 123 -5.56 -2.62 -1.31
CA ALA A 123 -6.48 -1.64 -0.72
C ALA A 123 -5.75 -0.37 -0.25
N THR A 124 -4.55 -0.50 0.33
CA THR A 124 -3.71 0.63 0.74
C THR A 124 -3.32 1.49 -0.47
N GLU A 125 -2.91 0.85 -1.57
CA GLU A 125 -2.50 1.54 -2.81
C GLU A 125 -3.67 2.25 -3.49
N ALA A 126 -4.80 1.56 -3.65
CA ALA A 126 -6.00 2.16 -4.23
C ALA A 126 -6.49 3.36 -3.40
N THR A 127 -6.46 3.24 -2.07
CA THR A 127 -6.78 4.34 -1.15
C THR A 127 -5.80 5.51 -1.33
N SER A 128 -4.50 5.23 -1.43
CA SER A 128 -3.46 6.23 -1.67
C SER A 128 -3.67 6.99 -2.99
N GLY A 129 -3.97 6.28 -4.08
CA GLY A 129 -4.28 6.88 -5.38
C GLY A 129 -5.51 7.78 -5.35
N ALA A 130 -6.60 7.32 -4.74
CA ALA A 130 -7.83 8.11 -4.59
C ALA A 130 -7.62 9.37 -3.74
N TRP A 131 -6.81 9.26 -2.67
CA TRP A 131 -6.40 10.41 -1.87
C TRP A 131 -5.55 11.40 -2.65
N PHE A 132 -4.64 10.90 -3.48
CA PHE A 132 -3.79 11.75 -4.31
C PHE A 132 -4.61 12.51 -5.36
N TRP A 133 -5.58 11.85 -6.01
CA TRP A 133 -6.54 12.53 -6.87
C TRP A 133 -7.29 13.64 -6.11
N SER A 134 -7.86 13.30 -4.95
CA SER A 134 -8.63 14.24 -4.12
C SER A 134 -7.83 15.45 -3.65
N LYS A 135 -6.56 15.26 -3.27
CA LYS A 135 -5.69 16.32 -2.73
C LYS A 135 -4.99 17.14 -3.81
N TYR A 136 -4.46 16.48 -4.83
CA TYR A 136 -3.57 17.11 -5.81
C TYR A 136 -4.13 17.05 -7.22
N GLY A 137 -4.69 15.90 -7.63
CA GLY A 137 -5.19 15.69 -8.99
C GLY A 137 -6.27 16.69 -9.39
N ARG A 138 -7.30 16.86 -8.56
CA ARG A 138 -8.37 17.84 -8.82
C ARG A 138 -7.86 19.24 -9.10
N THR A 139 -6.88 19.70 -8.31
CA THR A 139 -6.30 21.05 -8.47
C THR A 139 -5.42 21.12 -9.71
N LEU A 140 -4.54 20.13 -9.91
CA LEU A 140 -3.62 20.04 -11.04
C LEU A 140 -4.36 20.06 -12.38
N TYR A 141 -5.50 19.36 -12.46
CA TYR A 141 -6.33 19.24 -13.66
C TYR A 141 -7.48 20.26 -13.70
N LYS A 142 -7.55 21.19 -12.75
CA LYS A 142 -8.62 22.21 -12.65
C LYS A 142 -10.03 21.62 -12.73
N ALA A 143 -10.24 20.47 -12.07
CA ALA A 143 -11.52 19.77 -12.09
C ALA A 143 -12.64 20.66 -11.52
N PRO A 144 -13.78 20.82 -12.23
CA PRO A 144 -14.88 21.67 -11.78
C PRO A 144 -15.57 21.11 -10.54
N ALA A 145 -16.40 21.95 -9.91
CA ALA A 145 -17.25 21.54 -8.80
C ALA A 145 -18.18 20.39 -9.22
N GLY A 146 -18.37 19.40 -8.34
CA GLY A 146 -19.24 18.25 -8.58
C GLY A 146 -18.64 17.11 -9.40
N MET A 147 -17.49 17.31 -10.06
CA MET A 147 -16.81 16.23 -10.80
C MET A 147 -15.98 15.38 -9.85
N ALA A 148 -16.49 14.23 -9.40
CA ALA A 148 -15.82 13.40 -8.40
C ALA A 148 -14.57 12.69 -8.94
N ASP A 149 -14.65 12.13 -10.15
CA ASP A 149 -13.63 11.30 -10.77
C ASP A 149 -12.82 12.06 -11.84
N TRP A 150 -11.67 11.52 -12.21
CA TRP A 150 -10.89 12.02 -13.34
C TRP A 150 -11.61 11.75 -14.67
N SER A 151 -11.48 12.66 -15.64
CA SER A 151 -11.92 12.50 -17.03
C SER A 151 -10.83 12.94 -18.00
N ASP A 152 -10.77 12.31 -19.17
CA ASP A 152 -9.82 12.67 -20.25
C ASP A 152 -10.06 14.10 -20.76
N ASP A 153 -11.28 14.63 -20.62
CA ASP A 153 -11.62 16.02 -20.94
C ASP A 153 -10.83 17.03 -20.11
N LEU A 154 -10.34 16.64 -18.94
CA LEU A 154 -9.50 17.49 -18.10
C LEU A 154 -8.04 17.53 -18.58
N ASN A 155 -7.61 16.57 -19.38
CA ASN A 155 -6.21 16.40 -19.78
C ASN A 155 -5.86 17.28 -21.00
N VAL A 156 -6.02 18.59 -20.85
CA VAL A 156 -5.80 19.59 -21.91
C VAL A 156 -4.68 20.56 -21.56
N PHE A 157 -4.02 21.10 -22.58
CA PHE A 157 -3.10 22.24 -22.43
C PHE A 157 -3.89 23.52 -22.09
N PRO A 158 -3.23 24.57 -21.55
CA PRO A 158 -3.90 25.84 -21.24
C PRO A 158 -4.63 26.50 -22.44
N ASN A 159 -4.23 26.17 -23.67
CA ASN A 159 -4.88 26.61 -24.91
C ASN A 159 -6.05 25.71 -25.35
N GLY A 160 -6.43 24.70 -24.55
CA GLY A 160 -7.54 23.79 -24.80
C GLY A 160 -7.22 22.59 -25.70
N THR A 161 -5.97 22.40 -26.17
CA THR A 161 -5.64 21.23 -26.99
C THR A 161 -5.43 19.98 -26.14
N GLN A 162 -5.84 18.82 -26.64
CA GLN A 162 -5.72 17.55 -25.92
C GLN A 162 -4.24 17.19 -25.67
N ARG A 163 -3.94 16.77 -24.45
CA ARG A 163 -2.62 16.20 -24.11
C ARG A 163 -2.62 14.69 -24.41
N LYS A 164 -1.42 14.13 -24.55
CA LYS A 164 -1.27 12.67 -24.50
C LYS A 164 -1.62 12.15 -23.11
N LYS A 165 -1.90 10.84 -23.04
CA LYS A 165 -2.12 10.15 -21.77
C LYS A 165 -0.97 10.42 -20.79
N PRO A 166 -1.24 10.60 -19.49
CA PRO A 166 -0.19 10.70 -18.49
C PRO A 166 0.66 9.43 -18.47
N MET A 167 1.97 9.60 -18.36
CA MET A 167 2.93 8.51 -18.24
C MET A 167 3.31 8.29 -16.78
N PHE A 168 3.24 7.04 -16.33
CA PHE A 168 3.73 6.59 -15.03
C PHE A 168 4.85 5.58 -15.21
N ARG A 169 5.69 5.45 -14.18
CA ARG A 169 6.80 4.49 -14.17
C ARG A 169 6.67 3.59 -12.96
N THR A 170 6.93 2.31 -13.16
CA THR A 170 7.06 1.31 -12.09
C THR A 170 8.23 0.40 -12.42
N THR A 171 8.58 -0.49 -11.49
CA THR A 171 9.61 -1.50 -11.72
C THR A 171 9.00 -2.87 -11.96
N SER A 172 9.81 -3.83 -12.42
CA SER A 172 9.32 -5.16 -12.81
C SER A 172 9.08 -6.13 -11.65
N GLN A 173 9.45 -5.81 -10.41
CA GLN A 173 9.12 -6.69 -9.27
C GLN A 173 7.59 -6.76 -9.08
N ALA A 174 7.05 -7.98 -8.98
CA ALA A 174 5.62 -8.26 -9.04
C ALA A 174 4.79 -7.37 -8.12
N ARG A 175 5.16 -7.28 -6.84
CA ARG A 175 4.47 -6.43 -5.85
C ARG A 175 4.53 -4.94 -6.15
N ILE A 176 5.58 -4.46 -6.80
CA ILE A 176 5.74 -3.04 -7.15
C ILE A 176 4.87 -2.71 -8.37
N LEU A 177 4.86 -3.61 -9.37
CA LEU A 177 3.97 -3.52 -10.52
C LEU A 177 2.49 -3.55 -10.09
N GLU A 178 2.11 -4.51 -9.25
CA GLU A 178 0.73 -4.61 -8.74
C GLU A 178 0.36 -3.40 -7.89
N SER A 179 1.27 -2.91 -7.03
CA SER A 179 1.06 -1.67 -6.29
C SER A 179 0.75 -0.50 -7.20
N ALA A 180 1.54 -0.30 -8.26
CA ALA A 180 1.32 0.78 -9.22
C ALA A 180 -0.05 0.64 -9.91
N ARG A 181 -0.46 -0.57 -10.29
CA ARG A 181 -1.77 -0.83 -10.90
C ARG A 181 -2.93 -0.46 -9.97
N TRP A 182 -2.85 -0.86 -8.70
CA TRP A 182 -3.86 -0.53 -7.69
C TRP A 182 -3.89 0.96 -7.36
N TRP A 183 -2.72 1.59 -7.23
CA TRP A 183 -2.61 3.03 -7.04
C TRP A 183 -3.26 3.81 -8.20
N LEU A 184 -2.97 3.40 -9.44
CA LEU A 184 -3.55 4.01 -10.64
C LEU A 184 -5.05 3.73 -10.77
N SER A 185 -5.54 2.57 -10.31
CA SER A 185 -6.97 2.30 -10.21
C SER A 185 -7.68 3.24 -9.22
N GLY A 186 -7.01 3.60 -8.12
CA GLY A 186 -7.52 4.58 -7.18
C GLY A 186 -7.49 6.01 -7.71
N PHE A 187 -6.41 6.40 -8.39
CA PHE A 187 -6.27 7.74 -8.97
C PHE A 187 -7.24 7.99 -10.13
N PHE A 188 -7.36 7.02 -11.05
CA PHE A 188 -8.27 7.06 -12.20
C PHE A 188 -9.55 6.26 -11.91
N SER A 189 -10.09 6.39 -10.70
CA SER A 189 -11.37 5.79 -10.34
C SER A 189 -12.47 6.26 -11.28
N ASN A 190 -13.52 5.46 -11.39
CA ASN A 190 -14.69 5.81 -12.19
C ASN A 190 -15.94 5.11 -11.63
N VAL A 191 -17.10 5.68 -11.99
CA VAL A 191 -18.40 5.05 -11.76
C VAL A 191 -18.44 3.69 -12.47
N GLY A 192 -18.79 2.65 -11.73
CA GLY A 192 -18.86 1.28 -12.23
C GLY A 192 -17.58 0.47 -12.05
N ALA A 193 -16.52 1.07 -11.48
CA ALA A 193 -15.26 0.38 -11.18
C ALA A 193 -14.63 -0.31 -12.41
N ASN A 194 -14.73 0.32 -13.58
CA ASN A 194 -14.09 -0.17 -14.79
C ASN A 194 -12.56 -0.05 -14.66
N ASN A 195 -11.84 -0.87 -15.42
CA ASN A 195 -10.38 -0.83 -15.43
C ASN A 195 -9.87 0.56 -15.87
N SER A 196 -8.80 1.02 -15.22
CA SER A 196 -8.20 2.35 -15.45
C SER A 196 -7.15 2.38 -16.56
N TYR A 197 -6.78 1.22 -17.13
CA TYR A 197 -5.67 1.07 -18.08
C TYR A 197 -5.79 1.97 -19.31
N PRO A 198 -7.00 2.27 -19.85
CA PRO A 198 -7.13 3.22 -20.96
C PRO A 198 -6.68 4.65 -20.63
N GLN A 199 -6.57 5.03 -19.35
CA GLN A 199 -6.34 6.43 -18.95
C GLN A 199 -4.88 6.84 -18.83
N TYR A 200 -3.94 5.89 -18.93
CA TYR A 200 -2.52 6.17 -18.74
C TYR A 200 -1.61 5.25 -19.56
N ASP A 201 -0.35 5.65 -19.70
CA ASP A 201 0.73 4.78 -20.15
C ASP A 201 1.58 4.39 -18.93
N LEU A 202 1.80 3.09 -18.72
CA LEU A 202 2.65 2.58 -17.63
C LEU A 202 3.93 1.96 -18.18
N VAL A 203 5.04 2.62 -17.92
CA VAL A 203 6.37 2.12 -18.29
C VAL A 203 6.90 1.23 -17.16
N ILE A 204 7.11 -0.05 -17.48
CA ILE A 204 7.72 -1.02 -16.58
C ILE A 204 9.22 -1.02 -16.83
N ILE A 205 9.99 -0.59 -15.84
CA ILE A 205 11.45 -0.57 -15.91
C ILE A 205 11.98 -1.88 -15.31
N PRO A 206 12.73 -2.70 -16.07
CA PRO A 206 13.30 -3.93 -15.56
C PRO A 206 14.19 -3.71 -14.33
N GLU A 207 14.22 -4.70 -13.45
CA GLU A 207 15.15 -4.80 -12.34
C GLU A 207 16.10 -5.97 -12.53
N GLY A 208 17.32 -5.83 -12.00
CA GLY A 208 18.36 -6.84 -12.07
C GLY A 208 19.65 -6.31 -12.70
N ASP A 209 20.64 -7.19 -12.78
CA ASP A 209 21.97 -6.85 -13.25
C ASP A 209 21.94 -6.35 -14.71
N GLY A 210 22.69 -5.29 -14.97
CA GLY A 210 22.81 -4.70 -16.31
C GLY A 210 21.73 -3.68 -16.68
N TYR A 211 20.72 -3.46 -15.85
CA TYR A 211 19.70 -2.43 -16.08
C TYR A 211 19.97 -1.15 -15.29
N ASN A 212 20.00 -0.01 -16.00
CA ASN A 212 20.05 1.31 -15.37
C ASN A 212 18.64 1.73 -14.95
N ASN A 213 18.26 1.43 -13.71
CA ASN A 213 16.94 1.74 -13.17
C ASN A 213 17.03 2.73 -12.00
N THR A 214 16.62 3.98 -12.22
CA THR A 214 16.62 5.01 -11.16
C THR A 214 15.63 4.76 -10.03
N LEU A 215 14.68 3.83 -10.20
CA LEU A 215 13.72 3.43 -9.16
C LEU A 215 14.22 2.25 -8.32
N SER A 216 15.22 1.51 -8.80
CA SER A 216 15.83 0.37 -8.13
C SER A 216 17.26 0.22 -8.65
N GLY A 217 18.15 1.08 -8.15
CA GLY A 217 19.53 1.16 -8.62
C GLY A 217 20.34 -0.03 -8.16
N TYR A 218 21.12 -0.62 -9.08
CA TYR A 218 22.12 -1.63 -8.75
C TYR A 218 23.49 -0.97 -8.62
N CYS A 219 24.03 -0.97 -7.40
CA CYS A 219 25.34 -0.39 -7.09
C CYS A 219 26.23 -1.44 -6.41
N PRO A 220 26.94 -2.29 -7.18
CA PRO A 220 27.70 -3.43 -6.63
C PRO A 220 28.89 -3.01 -5.76
N ALA A 221 29.39 -1.79 -5.95
CA ALA A 221 30.45 -1.20 -5.14
C ALA A 221 29.93 -0.39 -3.92
N ALA A 222 28.61 -0.33 -3.70
CA ALA A 222 28.06 0.34 -2.52
C ALA A 222 28.41 -0.47 -1.27
N THR A 223 29.43 -0.03 -0.55
CA THR A 223 29.72 -0.53 0.79
C THR A 223 28.84 0.22 1.77
N TYR A 224 28.07 -0.51 2.57
CA TYR A 224 27.44 0.06 3.76
C TYR A 224 28.47 0.02 4.89
N PRO A 225 29.04 1.16 5.32
CA PRO A 225 29.70 1.21 6.61
C PRO A 225 28.60 1.06 7.66
N GLY A 226 28.45 -0.16 8.19
CA GLY A 226 27.54 -0.44 9.31
C GLY A 226 27.88 0.41 10.52
#